data_AF-A0A699XJZ8-F1
#
_entry.id   AF-A0A699XJZ8-F1
#
_cell.length_a   1.000
_cell.length_b   1.000
_cell.length_c   1.000
_cell.angle_alpha   90.00
_cell.angle_beta   90.00
_cell.angle_gamma   90.00
#
_symmetry.space_group_name_H-M   'P 1'
#
loop_
_entity.id
_entity.type
_entity.pdbx_description
1 polymer ?
#
loop_
_entity_poly.entity_id
_entity_poly.type
_entity_poly.pdbx_seq_one_letter_code
_entity_poly.pdbx_strand_id
1 'polypeptide(L)' 'DIDLIVVSDGQQILGIGDQGVGAILISVAKLVIYTLCAGIHPSRTLPVVLDCGTDVSFQKSFSRDKHP' A
#
# COMPACT_ATOMS: atom_id res chain seq x y z
N ASP A 1 -13.24 7.72 15.11
CA ASP A 1 -12.09 6.93 15.55
C ASP A 1 -11.71 5.86 14.54
N ILE A 2 -10.41 5.58 14.45
CA ILE A 2 -9.80 4.53 13.63
C ILE A 2 -9.10 3.55 14.57
N ASP A 3 -9.35 2.26 14.39
CA ASP A 3 -8.79 1.20 15.25
C ASP A 3 -7.63 0.47 14.59
N LEU A 4 -7.63 0.41 13.26
CA LEU A 4 -6.66 -0.38 12.50
C LEU A 4 -6.21 0.36 11.25
N ILE A 5 -4.89 0.52 11.14
CA ILE A 5 -4.23 1.06 9.96
C ILE A 5 -3.32 -0.03 9.40
N VAL A 6 -3.38 -0.23 8.09
CA VAL A 6 -2.43 -1.09 7.38
C VAL A 6 -1.66 -0.24 6.39
N VAL A 7 -0.35 -0.19 6.56
CA VAL A 7 0.57 0.64 5.79
C VAL A 7 1.56 -0.22 5.00
N SER A 8 1.86 0.17 3.77
CA SER A 8 2.96 -0.39 2.98
C SER A 8 3.57 0.66 2.06
N ASP A 9 4.88 0.61 1.83
CA ASP A 9 5.58 1.39 0.80
C ASP A 9 5.62 0.69 -0.58
N GLY A 10 5.18 -0.57 -0.63
CA GLY A 10 5.08 -1.35 -1.87
C GLY A 10 6.39 -1.93 -2.39
N GLN A 11 7.53 -1.81 -1.68
CA GLN A 11 8.84 -2.21 -2.21
C GLN A 11 9.04 -3.73 -2.36
N GLN A 12 8.37 -4.55 -1.56
CA GLN A 12 8.50 -6.02 -1.65
C GLN A 12 7.18 -6.73 -1.39
N ILE A 13 6.36 -6.81 -2.43
CA ILE A 13 5.06 -7.48 -2.37
C ILE A 13 5.22 -8.98 -2.61
N LEU A 14 5.13 -9.77 -1.53
CA LEU A 14 4.91 -11.23 -1.55
C LEU A 14 5.80 -12.01 -2.57
N GLY A 15 7.05 -11.59 -2.77
CA GLY A 15 7.99 -12.22 -3.72
C GLY A 15 7.87 -11.75 -5.18
N ILE A 16 6.90 -10.89 -5.51
CA ILE A 16 6.73 -10.24 -6.83
C ILE A 16 7.65 -9.02 -6.96
N GLY A 17 8.12 -8.48 -5.84
CA GLY A 17 9.05 -7.34 -5.79
C GLY A 17 8.33 -6.01 -5.64
N ASP A 18 8.95 -4.95 -6.13
CA ASP A 18 8.51 -3.57 -5.96
C ASP A 18 7.32 -3.24 -6.87
N GLN A 19 6.25 -2.71 -6.28
CA GLN A 19 5.04 -2.25 -6.96
C GLN A 19 4.71 -0.79 -6.63
N GLY A 20 5.50 -0.13 -5.78
CA GLY A 20 5.26 1.21 -5.25
C GLY A 20 3.80 1.43 -4.83
N VAL A 21 3.20 2.53 -5.28
CA VAL A 21 1.80 2.88 -4.99
C VAL A 21 0.76 1.86 -5.47
N GLY A 22 1.09 1.01 -6.45
CA GLY A 22 0.22 -0.07 -6.91
C GLY A 22 -0.09 -1.12 -5.84
N ALA A 23 0.71 -1.17 -4.77
CA ALA A 23 0.55 -2.13 -3.68
C ALA A 23 -0.66 -1.86 -2.75
N ILE A 24 -1.38 -0.75 -2.88
CA ILE A 24 -2.48 -0.37 -1.97
C ILE A 24 -3.52 -1.47 -1.76
N LEU A 25 -3.79 -2.28 -2.79
CA LEU A 25 -4.78 -3.36 -2.73
C LEU A 25 -4.37 -4.49 -1.76
N ILE A 26 -3.08 -4.65 -1.47
CA ILE A 26 -2.61 -5.59 -0.44
C ILE A 26 -2.98 -5.09 0.96
N SER A 27 -2.85 -3.79 1.21
CA SER A 27 -3.29 -3.17 2.46
C SER A 27 -4.81 -3.29 2.63
N VAL A 28 -5.57 -3.05 1.55
CA VAL A 28 -7.03 -3.25 1.53
C VAL A 28 -7.39 -4.70 1.82
N ALA A 29 -6.74 -5.67 1.16
CA ALA A 29 -7.02 -7.10 1.36
C ALA A 29 -6.80 -7.55 2.80
N LYS A 30 -5.74 -7.06 3.46
CA LYS A 30 -5.52 -7.31 4.89
C LYS A 30 -6.68 -6.80 5.73
N LEU A 31 -7.13 -5.56 5.50
CA LEU A 31 -8.26 -4.97 6.23
C LEU A 31 -9.58 -5.70 6.01
N VAL A 32 -9.82 -6.24 4.81
CA VAL A 32 -10.99 -7.10 4.54
C VAL A 32 -10.92 -8.37 5.41
N ILE A 33 -9.76 -9.00 5.53
CA ILE A 33 -9.58 -10.16 6.42
C ILE A 33 -9.83 -9.77 7.88
N TYR A 34 -9.33 -8.62 8.34
CA TYR A 34 -9.61 -8.14 9.70
C TYR A 34 -11.08 -7.84 9.94
N THR A 35 -11.78 -7.34 8.92
CA THR A 35 -13.22 -7.12 8.98
C THR A 35 -13.96 -8.46 9.13
N LEU A 36 -13.64 -9.44 8.27
CA LEU A 36 -14.35 -10.72 8.21
C LEU A 36 -14.01 -11.66 9.37
N CYS A 37 -12.75 -11.71 9.79
CA CYS A 37 -12.26 -12.69 10.75
C CYS A 37 -12.16 -12.12 12.19
N ALA A 38 -11.89 -10.82 12.34
CA ALA A 38 -11.74 -10.18 13.64
C ALA A 38 -12.90 -9.24 14.00
N GLY A 39 -13.89 -9.06 13.11
CA GLY A 39 -15.10 -8.28 13.38
C GLY A 39 -14.88 -6.76 13.47
N ILE A 40 -13.74 -6.26 12.96
CA ILE A 40 -13.46 -4.82 12.96
C ILE A 40 -14.37 -4.14 11.93
N HIS A 41 -15.16 -3.15 12.35
CA HIS A 41 -16.05 -2.44 11.45
C HIS A 41 -15.24 -1.71 10.37
N PRO A 42 -15.60 -1.81 9.06
CA PRO A 42 -14.78 -1.28 7.97
C PRO A 42 -14.57 0.24 8.06
N SER A 43 -15.53 1.00 8.60
CA SER A 43 -15.38 2.45 8.81
C SER A 43 -14.35 2.84 9.87
N ARG A 44 -13.84 1.87 10.65
CA ARG A 44 -12.78 2.04 11.65
C ARG A 44 -11.41 1.57 11.13
N THR A 45 -11.30 1.31 9.82
CA THR A 45 -10.07 0.85 9.18
C THR A 45 -9.55 1.86 8.16
N LEU A 46 -8.23 1.92 7.98
CA LEU A 46 -7.61 2.82 7.01
C LEU A 46 -6.41 2.15 6.30
N PRO A 47 -6.50 1.89 4.99
CA PRO A 47 -5.35 1.46 4.20
C PRO A 47 -4.52 2.67 3.78
N VAL A 48 -3.19 2.57 3.86
CA VAL A 48 -2.26 3.65 3.51
C VAL A 48 -1.10 3.12 2.66
N VAL A 49 -0.68 3.93 1.69
CA VAL A 49 0.61 3.78 1.01
C VAL A 49 1.56 4.88 1.47
N LEU A 50 2.82 4.51 1.76
CA LEU A 50 3.92 5.46 1.84
C LEU A 50 4.62 5.54 0.48
N ASP A 51 4.41 6.61 -0.27
CA ASP A 51 5.12 6.82 -1.52
C ASP A 51 6.51 7.41 -1.24
N CYS A 52 7.50 6.54 -1.09
CA CYS A 52 8.91 6.90 -0.91
C CYS A 52 9.71 6.77 -2.22
N GLY A 53 9.02 6.64 -3.36
CA GLY A 53 9.62 6.23 -4.61
C GLY A 53 9.68 4.70 -4.77
N THR A 54 9.93 4.27 -6.00
CA THR A 54 9.99 2.87 -6.42
C THR A 54 11.17 2.64 -7.35
N ASP A 55 11.73 1.45 -7.33
CA ASP A 55 12.82 1.01 -8.20
C ASP A 55 12.35 0.40 -9.52
N VAL A 56 11.03 0.33 -9.75
CA VAL A 56 10.47 -0.03 -11.05
C VAL A 56 10.86 1.02 -12.09
N SER A 57 11.65 0.61 -13.09
CA SER A 57 12.28 1.51 -14.06
C SER A 57 11.32 2.47 -14.74
N PHE A 58 10.15 2.00 -15.19
CA PHE A 58 9.14 2.85 -15.83
C PHE A 58 8.64 3.98 -14.92
N GLN A 59 8.34 3.65 -13.67
CA GLN A 59 7.81 4.59 -12.69
C GLN A 59 8.92 5.52 -12.15
N LYS A 60 10.16 5.01 -12.11
CA LYS A 60 11.38 5.77 -11.81
C LYS A 60 11.69 6.82 -12.87
N SER A 61 11.50 6.53 -14.16
CA SER A 61 11.62 7.50 -15.25
C SER A 61 10.63 8.66 -15.08
N PHE A 62 9.36 8.34 -14.83
CA PHE A 62 8.33 9.35 -14.61
C PHE A 62 8.58 10.21 -13.35
N SER A 63 9.15 9.62 -12.29
CA SER A 63 9.49 10.34 -11.07
C SER A 63 10.73 11.24 -11.24
N ARG A 64 11.72 10.82 -12.03
CA ARG A 64 12.92 11.63 -12.35
C ARG A 64 12.59 12.87 -13.15
N ASP A 65 11.60 12.79 -14.04
CA ASP A 65 11.18 13.93 -14.86
C ASP A 65 10.46 15.03 -14.06
N LYS A 66 10.12 14.79 -12.79
CA LYS A 66 9.44 15.76 -11.91
C LYS A 66 10.38 16.71 -11.14
N HIS A 67 11.69 16.49 -11.17
CA HIS A 67 12.67 17.42 -10.59
C HIS A 67 13.85 17.64 -11.55
N PRO A 68 13.99 18.85 -12.16
CA PRO A 68 15.18 19.23 -12.91
C PRO A 68 16.41 19.42 -12.00
#